data_AF-A0A841FR02-F1
#
_entry.id   AF-A0A841FR02-F1
#
_cell.length_a   1.000
_cell.length_b   1.000
_cell.length_c   1.000
_cell.angle_alpha   90.00
_cell.angle_beta   90.00
_cell.angle_gamma   90.00
#
_symmetry.space_group_name_H-M   'P 1'
#
loop_
_entity.id
_entity.type
_entity.pdbx_description
1 polymer ?
#
loop_
_entity_poly.entity_id
_entity_poly.type
_entity_poly.pdbx_seq_one_letter_code
_entity_poly.pdbx_strand_id
1 'polypeptide(L)'
;MFAALTGFGLSTAAGFNAYIPLLVVGLAAQFTDRVDPPAGYSWMTSWWAIGVFAVLLVVEMVVDKIPVVDHVNDVIQTAIRPAAGGAVFSATTAASDVDNSAWLAERPWVGWIIGIVGALAVHLVKATVRPVVNATTGGVGAPVASTVEDGGALGMSLVAIFLPILVIVGLVIMIWSAIVLIRRVRRRKRRKAAEKAARRTARESGALPPPADGTWPDPLSWPEDPDWPRAGHLGKPTAERPPRPPDTYPGADSRG
;
A
#
# COMPACT_ATOMS: atom_id res chain seq x y z
N MET A 1 10.79 -10.66 -25.86
CA MET A 1 10.36 -10.73 -24.46
C MET A 1 10.56 -9.39 -23.74
N PHE A 2 11.50 -8.55 -24.19
CA PHE A 2 11.84 -7.29 -23.52
C PHE A 2 10.76 -6.20 -23.64
N ALA A 3 10.06 -6.13 -24.79
CA ALA A 3 8.98 -5.18 -25.02
C ALA A 3 7.88 -5.22 -23.95
N ALA A 4 7.39 -6.44 -23.67
CA ALA A 4 6.36 -6.67 -22.66
C ALA A 4 6.86 -6.34 -21.25
N LEU A 5 8.13 -6.63 -20.94
CA LEU A 5 8.74 -6.26 -19.66
C LEU A 5 8.89 -4.75 -19.52
N THR A 6 9.35 -4.06 -20.57
CA THR A 6 9.44 -2.60 -20.61
C THR A 6 8.06 -1.97 -20.44
N GLY A 7 7.07 -2.39 -21.23
CA GLY A 7 5.70 -1.90 -21.15
C GLY A 7 5.09 -2.15 -19.77
N PHE A 8 5.28 -3.34 -19.20
CA PHE A 8 4.79 -3.65 -17.86
C PHE A 8 5.48 -2.80 -16.80
N GLY A 9 6.81 -2.65 -16.86
CA GLY A 9 7.57 -1.81 -15.94
C GLY A 9 7.12 -0.35 -15.98
N LEU A 10 7.00 0.24 -17.17
CA LEU A 10 6.49 1.60 -17.36
C LEU A 10 5.04 1.76 -16.89
N SER A 11 4.20 0.77 -17.14
CA SER A 11 2.82 0.80 -16.68
C SER A 11 2.71 0.69 -15.16
N THR A 12 3.53 -0.13 -14.51
CA THR A 12 3.57 -0.18 -13.05
C THR A 12 4.12 1.13 -12.47
N ALA A 13 5.10 1.76 -13.13
CA ALA A 13 5.57 3.10 -12.79
C ALA A 13 4.45 4.15 -12.89
N ALA A 14 3.57 4.05 -13.91
CA ALA A 14 2.42 4.94 -14.09
C ALA A 14 1.43 4.86 -12.91
N GLY A 15 1.32 3.69 -12.27
CA GLY A 15 0.56 3.53 -11.04
C GLY A 15 1.13 4.32 -9.85
N PHE A 16 2.43 4.57 -9.81
CA PHE A 16 3.09 5.40 -8.79
C PHE A 16 3.06 6.89 -9.10
N ASN A 17 3.28 7.28 -10.36
CA ASN A 17 3.14 8.64 -10.93
C ASN A 17 2.77 8.53 -12.42
N ALA A 18 1.67 9.12 -12.87
CA ALA A 18 1.19 8.97 -14.25
C ALA A 18 2.13 9.65 -15.27
N TYR A 19 2.67 10.81 -14.92
CA TYR A 19 3.36 11.69 -15.86
C TYR A 19 4.83 11.35 -16.02
N ILE A 20 5.48 10.78 -15.00
CA ILE A 20 6.88 10.35 -15.07
C ILE A 20 7.14 9.36 -16.22
N PRO A 21 6.46 8.20 -16.33
CA PRO A 21 6.73 7.27 -17.42
C PRO A 21 6.36 7.84 -18.79
N LEU A 22 5.31 8.66 -18.89
CA LEU A 22 4.95 9.37 -20.13
C LEU A 22 6.08 10.31 -20.57
N LEU A 23 6.59 11.11 -19.64
CA LEU A 23 7.70 12.04 -19.87
C LEU A 23 8.99 11.29 -20.21
N VAL A 24 9.31 10.23 -19.48
CA VAL A 24 10.49 9.39 -19.71
C VAL A 24 10.43 8.71 -21.08
N VAL A 25 9.29 8.19 -21.50
CA VAL A 25 9.08 7.63 -22.85
C VAL A 25 9.27 8.69 -23.92
N GLY A 26 8.65 9.85 -23.77
CA GLY A 26 8.77 10.96 -24.74
C GLY A 26 10.21 11.44 -24.89
N LEU A 27 10.92 11.64 -23.77
CA LEU A 27 12.32 12.06 -23.78
C LEU A 27 13.25 10.96 -24.30
N ALA A 28 13.03 9.69 -23.92
CA ALA A 28 13.81 8.57 -24.42
C ALA A 28 13.70 8.46 -25.95
N ALA A 29 12.51 8.69 -26.52
CA ALA A 29 12.32 8.70 -27.97
C ALA A 29 12.99 9.89 -28.68
N GLN A 30 13.25 11.00 -27.97
CA GLN A 30 13.95 12.17 -28.54
C GLN A 30 15.48 12.03 -28.48
N PHE A 31 15.99 11.39 -27.44
CA PHE A 31 17.43 11.43 -27.11
C PHE A 31 18.12 10.07 -27.21
N THR A 32 17.39 8.98 -27.48
CA THR A 32 17.94 7.63 -27.55
C THR A 32 17.24 6.82 -28.64
N ASP A 33 17.92 5.79 -29.14
CA ASP A 33 17.32 4.83 -30.08
C ASP A 33 16.60 3.67 -29.37
N ARG A 34 16.29 3.81 -28.08
CA ARG A 34 15.71 2.73 -27.26
C ARG A 34 14.19 2.63 -27.35
N VAL A 35 13.53 3.71 -27.78
CA VAL A 35 12.07 3.81 -27.81
C VAL A 35 11.68 4.48 -29.11
N ASP A 36 11.00 3.72 -29.99
CA ASP A 36 10.48 4.25 -31.26
C ASP A 36 8.98 3.92 -31.40
N PRO A 37 8.09 4.73 -30.80
CA PRO A 37 6.66 4.47 -30.80
C PRO A 37 6.10 4.51 -32.24
N PRO A 38 5.21 3.58 -32.62
CA PRO A 38 4.65 3.59 -33.96
C PRO A 38 3.77 4.83 -34.19
N ALA A 39 3.42 5.11 -35.44
CA ALA A 39 2.76 6.35 -35.86
C ALA A 39 1.56 6.78 -35.00
N GLY A 40 0.74 5.83 -34.52
CA GLY A 40 -0.41 6.09 -33.63
C GLY A 40 -0.06 6.65 -32.24
N TYR A 41 1.21 6.57 -31.82
CA TYR A 41 1.74 7.08 -30.56
C TYR A 41 2.75 8.22 -30.73
N SER A 42 2.97 8.68 -31.97
CA SER A 42 3.89 9.80 -32.27
C SER A 42 3.56 11.09 -31.52
N TRP A 43 2.30 11.29 -31.11
CA TRP A 43 1.91 12.42 -30.29
C TRP A 43 2.68 12.49 -28.96
N MET A 44 3.04 11.34 -28.38
CA MET A 44 3.77 11.24 -27.10
C MET A 44 5.21 11.74 -27.20
N THR A 45 5.79 11.71 -28.39
CA THR A 45 7.16 12.14 -28.63
C THR A 45 7.24 13.62 -28.97
N SER A 46 6.12 14.28 -29.31
CA SER A 46 6.11 15.70 -29.64
C SER A 46 6.56 16.59 -28.45
N TRP A 47 7.32 17.65 -28.73
CA TRP A 47 7.74 18.62 -27.72
C TRP A 47 6.58 19.26 -26.95
N TRP A 48 5.42 19.40 -27.58
CA TRP A 48 4.19 19.84 -26.92
C TRP A 48 3.70 18.84 -25.88
N ALA A 49 3.61 17.56 -26.21
CA ALA A 49 3.18 16.53 -25.25
C ALA A 49 4.19 16.39 -24.10
N ILE A 50 5.49 16.38 -24.41
CA ILE A 50 6.57 16.35 -23.41
C ILE A 50 6.44 17.55 -22.45
N GLY A 51 6.23 18.76 -22.98
CA GLY A 51 6.01 19.96 -22.17
C GLY A 51 4.78 19.84 -21.27
N VAL A 52 3.67 19.31 -21.81
CA VAL A 52 2.45 19.06 -21.02
C VAL A 52 2.70 18.05 -19.91
N PHE A 53 3.37 16.93 -20.19
CA PHE A 53 3.70 15.93 -19.17
C PHE A 53 4.61 16.51 -18.08
N ALA A 54 5.58 17.34 -18.45
CA ALA A 54 6.45 18.01 -17.48
C ALA A 54 5.66 18.98 -16.58
N VAL A 55 4.77 19.79 -17.15
CA VAL A 55 3.91 20.70 -16.37
C VAL A 55 2.97 19.91 -15.46
N LEU A 56 2.32 18.86 -15.96
CA LEU A 56 1.44 18.01 -15.17
C LEU A 56 2.17 17.30 -14.04
N LEU A 57 3.41 16.86 -14.27
CA LEU A 57 4.28 16.33 -13.23
C LEU A 57 4.55 17.35 -12.13
N VAL A 58 4.93 18.59 -12.49
CA VAL A 58 5.14 19.67 -11.51
C VAL A 58 3.86 19.95 -10.73
N VAL A 59 2.71 20.00 -11.39
CA VAL A 59 1.42 20.18 -10.73
C VAL A 59 1.15 19.04 -9.75
N GLU A 60 1.35 17.78 -10.14
CA GLU A 60 1.19 16.61 -9.26
C GLU A 60 2.09 16.72 -8.03
N MET A 61 3.36 17.08 -8.20
CA MET A 61 4.31 17.24 -7.09
C MET A 61 3.92 18.37 -6.11
N VAL A 62 3.24 19.40 -6.57
CA VAL A 62 2.74 20.49 -5.73
C VAL A 62 1.45 20.07 -5.02
N VAL A 63 0.50 19.52 -5.78
CA VAL A 63 -0.81 19.13 -5.28
C VAL A 63 -0.72 18.04 -4.21
N ASP A 64 0.18 17.07 -4.37
CA ASP A 64 0.40 15.99 -3.40
C ASP A 64 0.92 16.47 -2.04
N LYS A 65 1.40 17.72 -1.94
CA LYS A 65 1.92 18.30 -0.69
C LYS A 65 0.87 19.06 0.10
N ILE A 66 -0.28 19.36 -0.48
CA ILE A 66 -1.34 20.14 0.15
C ILE A 66 -2.43 19.17 0.66
N PRO A 67 -2.62 19.05 1.98
CA PRO A 67 -3.68 18.21 2.55
C PRO A 67 -5.05 18.59 1.98
N VAL A 68 -5.96 17.63 1.80
CA VAL A 68 -7.29 17.77 1.16
C VAL A 68 -7.23 17.86 -0.35
N VAL A 69 -6.32 18.67 -0.91
CA VAL A 69 -6.12 18.73 -2.37
C VAL A 69 -5.52 17.41 -2.85
N ASP A 70 -4.63 16.80 -2.06
CA ASP A 70 -4.11 15.44 -2.27
C ASP A 70 -5.22 14.40 -2.48
N HIS A 71 -6.31 14.48 -1.70
CA HIS A 71 -7.42 13.54 -1.80
C HIS A 71 -8.21 13.71 -3.10
N VAL A 72 -8.48 14.95 -3.50
CA VAL A 72 -9.15 15.25 -4.79
C VAL A 72 -8.29 14.79 -5.95
N ASN A 73 -6.98 15.02 -5.88
CA ASN A 73 -6.03 14.53 -6.87
C ASN A 73 -6.04 13.01 -6.95
N ASP A 74 -6.02 12.30 -5.82
CA ASP A 74 -6.06 10.83 -5.79
C ASP A 74 -7.34 10.28 -6.46
N VAL A 75 -8.47 10.97 -6.35
CA VAL A 75 -9.71 10.62 -7.07
C VAL A 75 -9.54 10.78 -8.58
N ILE A 76 -9.06 11.93 -9.04
CA ILE A 76 -8.82 12.19 -10.47
C ILE A 76 -7.83 11.17 -11.05
N GLN A 77 -6.78 10.90 -10.29
CA GLN A 77 -5.69 10.01 -10.68
C GLN A 77 -6.11 8.52 -10.74
N THR A 78 -7.26 8.17 -10.15
CA THR A 78 -7.86 6.85 -10.34
C THR A 78 -8.27 6.59 -11.80
N ALA A 79 -8.48 7.64 -12.60
CA ALA A 79 -8.68 7.54 -14.05
C ALA A 79 -7.41 7.81 -14.86
N ILE A 80 -6.64 8.84 -14.47
CA ILE A 80 -5.46 9.28 -15.25
C ILE A 80 -4.32 8.26 -15.19
N ARG A 81 -3.96 7.73 -14.01
CA ARG A 81 -2.84 6.77 -13.88
C ARG A 81 -3.06 5.49 -14.69
N PRO A 82 -4.24 4.84 -14.63
CA PRO A 82 -4.48 3.67 -15.48
C PRO A 82 -4.46 3.99 -16.97
N ALA A 83 -5.01 5.14 -17.38
CA ALA A 83 -4.96 5.57 -18.78
C ALA A 83 -3.50 5.79 -19.25
N ALA A 84 -2.68 6.46 -18.43
CA ALA A 84 -1.26 6.64 -18.70
C ALA A 84 -0.52 5.28 -18.80
N GLY A 85 -0.81 4.36 -17.88
CA GLY A 85 -0.27 3.00 -17.88
C GLY A 85 -0.60 2.22 -19.16
N GLY A 86 -1.87 2.26 -19.58
CA GLY A 86 -2.32 1.68 -20.84
C GLY A 86 -1.62 2.29 -22.06
N ALA A 87 -1.50 3.62 -22.09
CA ALA A 87 -0.83 4.32 -23.18
C ALA A 87 0.65 3.91 -23.31
N VAL A 88 1.43 3.97 -22.21
CA VAL A 88 2.86 3.63 -22.25
C VAL A 88 3.10 2.15 -22.51
N PHE A 89 2.27 1.26 -21.95
CA PHE A 89 2.38 -0.17 -22.22
C PHE A 89 2.17 -0.42 -23.71
N SER A 90 1.05 0.06 -24.25
CA SER A 90 0.68 -0.21 -25.64
C SER A 90 1.68 0.42 -26.61
N ALA A 91 2.12 1.66 -26.36
CA ALA A 91 3.12 2.34 -27.18
C ALA A 91 4.45 1.58 -27.25
N THR A 92 4.94 1.09 -26.11
CA THR A 92 6.26 0.43 -26.05
C THR A 92 6.22 -1.02 -26.50
N THR A 93 5.12 -1.74 -26.29
CA THR A 93 4.97 -3.09 -26.86
C THR A 93 4.78 -3.08 -28.37
N ALA A 94 4.10 -2.06 -28.90
CA ALA A 94 3.90 -1.92 -30.35
C ALA A 94 5.16 -1.44 -31.09
N ALA A 95 6.10 -0.80 -30.39
CA ALA A 95 7.37 -0.31 -30.92
C ALA A 95 8.44 -1.40 -31.17
N SER A 96 8.24 -2.62 -30.68
CA SER A 96 9.32 -3.63 -30.66
C SER A 96 9.27 -4.57 -31.86
N ASP A 97 10.17 -4.36 -32.81
CA ASP A 97 10.32 -5.19 -34.03
C ASP A 97 10.83 -6.62 -33.75
N VAL A 98 11.51 -6.82 -32.63
CA VAL A 98 12.31 -8.04 -32.37
C VAL A 98 11.46 -9.23 -31.93
N ASP A 99 10.17 -9.03 -31.65
CA ASP A 99 9.41 -9.97 -30.83
C ASP A 99 8.05 -10.34 -31.44
N ASN A 100 8.00 -10.69 -32.73
CA ASN A 100 6.95 -11.51 -33.38
C ASN A 100 5.49 -11.29 -32.94
N SER A 101 5.11 -10.06 -32.58
CA SER A 101 3.79 -9.75 -32.06
C SER A 101 3.06 -8.81 -32.99
N ALA A 102 3.08 -9.10 -34.29
CA ALA A 102 2.14 -8.50 -35.24
C ALA A 102 0.72 -8.48 -34.63
N TRP A 103 0.36 -9.54 -33.89
CA TRP A 103 -0.87 -9.64 -33.14
C TRP A 103 -1.12 -8.54 -32.09
N LEU A 104 -0.12 -8.12 -31.30
CA LEU A 104 -0.30 -7.01 -30.34
C LEU A 104 -0.25 -5.66 -31.04
N ALA A 105 0.58 -5.49 -32.07
CA ALA A 105 0.62 -4.28 -32.87
C ALA A 105 -0.72 -4.03 -33.59
N GLU A 106 -1.37 -5.10 -34.07
CA GLU A 106 -2.72 -5.08 -34.65
C GLU A 106 -3.83 -4.88 -33.60
N ARG A 107 -3.54 -5.14 -32.32
CA ARG A 107 -4.52 -5.08 -31.22
C ARG A 107 -4.00 -4.20 -30.07
N PRO A 108 -3.79 -2.90 -30.31
CA PRO A 108 -3.27 -1.99 -29.27
C PRO A 108 -4.17 -1.96 -28.03
N TRP A 109 -5.47 -2.19 -28.18
CA TRP A 109 -6.41 -2.28 -27.05
C TRP A 109 -6.02 -3.33 -26.01
N VAL A 110 -5.34 -4.42 -26.39
CA VAL A 110 -4.85 -5.44 -25.43
C VAL A 110 -3.74 -4.87 -24.57
N GLY A 111 -2.79 -4.16 -25.19
CA GLY A 111 -1.72 -3.46 -24.47
C GLY A 111 -2.28 -2.41 -23.52
N TRP A 112 -3.30 -1.67 -23.96
CA TRP A 112 -4.02 -0.73 -23.11
C TRP A 112 -4.64 -1.41 -21.88
N ILE A 113 -5.35 -2.52 -22.05
CA ILE A 113 -5.97 -3.24 -20.92
C ILE A 113 -4.92 -3.75 -19.93
N ILE A 114 -3.84 -4.37 -20.43
CA ILE A 114 -2.78 -4.90 -19.57
C ILE A 114 -2.15 -3.75 -18.76
N GLY A 115 -1.85 -2.63 -19.43
CA GLY A 115 -1.29 -1.46 -18.77
C GLY A 115 -2.25 -0.85 -17.74
N ILE A 116 -3.52 -0.63 -18.11
CA ILE A 116 -4.56 -0.13 -17.20
C ILE A 116 -4.64 -0.98 -15.94
N VAL A 117 -4.73 -2.31 -16.08
CA VAL A 117 -4.82 -3.23 -14.94
C VAL A 117 -3.58 -3.17 -14.07
N GLY A 118 -2.39 -3.16 -14.67
CA GLY A 118 -1.12 -3.07 -13.94
C GLY A 118 -0.98 -1.77 -13.16
N ALA A 119 -1.24 -0.63 -13.81
CA ALA A 119 -1.17 0.69 -13.18
C ALA A 119 -2.23 0.86 -12.09
N LEU A 120 -3.47 0.43 -12.33
CA LEU A 120 -4.55 0.50 -11.35
C LEU A 120 -4.25 -0.34 -10.12
N ALA A 121 -3.71 -1.56 -10.29
CA ALA A 121 -3.32 -2.41 -9.16
C ALA A 121 -2.31 -1.71 -8.24
N VAL A 122 -1.29 -1.07 -8.82
CA VAL A 122 -0.28 -0.31 -8.06
C VAL A 122 -0.90 0.91 -7.37
N HIS A 123 -1.70 1.70 -8.09
CA HIS A 123 -2.39 2.88 -7.53
C HIS A 123 -3.29 2.50 -6.36
N LEU A 124 -4.07 1.42 -6.48
CA LEU A 124 -4.95 0.96 -5.40
C LEU A 124 -4.18 0.55 -4.15
N VAL A 125 -3.02 -0.11 -4.30
CA VAL A 125 -2.16 -0.42 -3.16
C VAL A 125 -1.73 0.88 -2.46
N LYS A 126 -1.24 1.87 -3.21
CA LYS A 126 -0.85 3.20 -2.71
C LYS A 126 -1.99 3.93 -1.99
N ALA A 127 -3.17 3.98 -2.60
CA ALA A 127 -4.36 4.61 -2.03
C ALA A 127 -4.77 4.01 -0.67
N THR A 128 -4.47 2.72 -0.42
CA THR A 128 -4.72 2.10 0.89
C THR A 128 -3.68 2.45 1.96
N VAL A 129 -2.48 2.89 1.57
CA VAL A 129 -1.36 3.19 2.47
C VAL A 129 -1.40 4.64 2.94
N ARG A 130 -1.69 5.59 2.03
CA ARG A 130 -1.69 7.05 2.32
C ARG A 130 -2.48 7.45 3.56
N PRO A 131 -3.74 7.00 3.77
CA PRO A 131 -4.50 7.37 4.97
C PRO A 131 -3.84 6.92 6.27
N VAL A 132 -3.18 5.76 6.25
CA VAL A 132 -2.47 5.23 7.42
C VAL A 132 -1.25 6.08 7.72
N VAL A 133 -0.44 6.38 6.70
CA VAL A 133 0.76 7.21 6.85
C VAL A 133 0.39 8.59 7.37
N ASN A 134 -0.59 9.25 6.75
CA ASN A 134 -1.04 10.58 7.14
C ASN A 134 -1.58 10.61 8.57
N ALA A 135 -2.40 9.64 8.96
CA ALA A 135 -2.94 9.55 10.31
C ALA A 135 -1.84 9.32 11.36
N THR A 136 -0.79 8.56 11.04
CA THR A 136 0.30 8.26 11.99
C THR A 136 1.38 9.35 12.09
N THR A 137 1.47 10.25 11.11
CA THR A 137 2.56 11.23 11.00
C THR A 137 2.08 12.68 11.13
N GLY A 138 0.79 12.90 11.43
CA GLY A 138 0.22 14.25 11.52
C GLY A 138 0.27 15.02 10.19
N GLY A 139 0.22 14.32 9.06
CA GLY A 139 0.25 14.91 7.71
C GLY A 139 1.65 15.09 7.11
N VAL A 140 2.74 14.94 7.87
CA VAL A 140 4.12 15.11 7.36
C VAL A 140 4.59 13.90 6.52
N GLY A 141 3.97 12.74 6.71
CA GLY A 141 4.33 11.52 5.98
C GLY A 141 3.88 11.49 4.51
N ALA A 142 2.85 12.27 4.13
CA ALA A 142 2.37 12.33 2.75
C ALA A 142 3.44 12.88 1.79
N PRO A 143 4.05 14.05 2.06
CA PRO A 143 5.12 14.59 1.21
C PRO A 143 6.31 13.64 1.03
N VAL A 144 6.71 12.94 2.09
CA VAL A 144 7.82 11.98 2.05
C VAL A 144 7.43 10.76 1.21
N ALA A 145 6.24 10.21 1.42
CA ALA A 145 5.73 9.08 0.63
C ALA A 145 5.62 9.44 -0.86
N SER A 146 5.07 10.62 -1.19
CA SER A 146 4.96 11.13 -2.56
C SER A 146 6.34 11.26 -3.23
N THR A 147 7.34 11.79 -2.52
CA THR A 147 8.71 11.90 -3.05
C THR A 147 9.34 10.52 -3.33
N VAL A 148 9.10 9.53 -2.45
CA VAL A 148 9.59 8.15 -2.65
C VAL A 148 8.87 7.49 -3.82
N GLU A 149 7.58 7.74 -3.99
CA GLU A 149 6.77 7.24 -5.11
C GLU A 149 7.27 7.81 -6.44
N ASP A 150 7.57 9.11 -6.50
CA ASP A 150 8.11 9.77 -7.70
C ASP A 150 9.49 9.22 -8.06
N GLY A 151 10.38 9.08 -7.06
CA GLY A 151 11.69 8.46 -7.25
C GLY A 151 11.58 7.00 -7.71
N GLY A 152 10.64 6.25 -7.14
CA GLY A 152 10.32 4.88 -7.52
C GLY A 152 9.78 4.78 -8.95
N ALA A 153 8.88 5.68 -9.35
CA ALA A 153 8.34 5.76 -10.70
C ALA A 153 9.44 6.08 -11.72
N LEU A 154 10.30 7.05 -11.42
CA LEU A 154 11.42 7.43 -12.29
C LEU A 154 12.42 6.28 -12.41
N GLY A 155 12.86 5.71 -11.29
CA GLY A 155 13.78 4.59 -11.26
C GLY A 155 13.23 3.36 -12.00
N MET A 156 11.98 3.00 -11.75
CA MET A 156 11.31 1.89 -12.44
C MET A 156 11.17 2.15 -13.95
N SER A 157 10.86 3.38 -14.36
CA SER A 157 10.76 3.76 -15.78
C SER A 157 12.09 3.65 -16.51
N LEU A 158 13.17 4.14 -15.88
CA LEU A 158 14.52 4.02 -16.43
C LEU A 158 14.97 2.55 -16.50
N VAL A 159 14.74 1.77 -15.43
CA VAL A 159 15.02 0.33 -15.43
C VAL A 159 14.23 -0.38 -16.53
N ALA A 160 12.96 -0.05 -16.72
CA ALA A 160 12.12 -0.65 -17.75
C ALA A 160 12.66 -0.42 -19.17
N ILE A 161 13.19 0.77 -19.46
CA ILE A 161 13.72 1.10 -20.79
C ILE A 161 15.14 0.54 -20.99
N PHE A 162 16.03 0.73 -20.02
CA PHE A 162 17.46 0.44 -20.21
C PHE A 162 17.85 -0.98 -19.79
N LEU A 163 17.13 -1.58 -18.83
CA LEU A 163 17.45 -2.84 -18.17
C LEU A 163 16.18 -3.70 -17.96
N PRO A 164 15.39 -4.02 -19.01
CA PRO A 164 14.05 -4.59 -18.88
C PRO A 164 13.98 -5.90 -18.10
N ILE A 165 15.07 -6.68 -18.06
CA ILE A 165 15.14 -7.91 -17.25
C ILE A 165 15.00 -7.60 -15.75
N LEU A 166 15.56 -6.47 -15.29
CA LEU A 166 15.49 -6.06 -13.88
C LEU A 166 14.09 -5.61 -13.45
N VAL A 167 13.17 -5.37 -14.39
CA VAL A 167 11.75 -5.17 -14.08
C VAL A 167 11.20 -6.33 -13.26
N ILE A 168 11.59 -7.57 -13.58
CA ILE A 168 11.13 -8.77 -12.85
C ILE A 168 11.50 -8.65 -11.37
N VAL A 169 12.72 -8.23 -11.06
CA VAL A 169 13.20 -8.04 -9.68
C VAL A 169 12.37 -6.95 -8.98
N GLY A 170 12.15 -5.81 -9.65
CA GLY A 170 11.30 -4.73 -9.13
C GLY A 170 9.87 -5.19 -8.83
N LEU A 171 9.26 -5.96 -9.72
CA LEU A 171 7.91 -6.51 -9.54
C LEU A 171 7.85 -7.52 -8.38
N VAL A 172 8.84 -8.39 -8.25
CA VAL A 172 8.93 -9.34 -7.14
C VAL A 172 9.00 -8.60 -5.81
N ILE A 173 9.84 -7.56 -5.72
CA ILE A 173 9.94 -6.72 -4.52
C ILE A 173 8.59 -6.05 -4.23
N MET A 174 7.97 -5.44 -5.24
CA MET A 174 6.69 -4.75 -5.09
C MET A 174 5.57 -5.69 -4.60
N ILE A 175 5.43 -6.87 -5.23
CA ILE A 175 4.44 -7.88 -4.86
C ILE A 175 4.70 -8.38 -3.44
N TRP A 176 5.96 -8.68 -3.10
CA TRP A 176 6.35 -9.11 -1.76
C TRP A 176 5.99 -8.06 -0.71
N SER A 177 6.32 -6.79 -0.95
CA SER A 177 5.99 -5.67 -0.07
C SER A 177 4.46 -5.52 0.12
N ALA A 178 3.69 -5.63 -0.96
CA ALA A 178 2.22 -5.59 -0.90
C ALA A 178 1.65 -6.75 -0.07
N ILE A 179 2.14 -7.98 -0.26
CA ILE A 179 1.71 -9.16 0.52
C ILE A 179 2.02 -8.98 2.01
N VAL A 180 3.24 -8.53 2.35
CA VAL A 180 3.66 -8.28 3.73
C VAL A 180 2.76 -7.23 4.38
N LEU A 181 2.46 -6.15 3.66
CA LEU A 181 1.58 -5.08 4.14
C LEU A 181 0.15 -5.60 4.39
N ILE A 182 -0.45 -6.28 3.41
CA ILE A 182 -1.80 -6.84 3.53
C ILE A 182 -1.88 -7.81 4.72
N ARG A 183 -0.87 -8.68 4.90
CA ARG A 183 -0.78 -9.59 6.05
C ARG A 183 -0.70 -8.84 7.36
N ARG A 184 0.09 -7.78 7.45
CA ARG A 184 0.19 -6.93 8.67
C ARG A 184 -1.13 -6.24 8.99
N VAL A 185 -1.81 -5.67 8.00
CA VAL A 185 -3.13 -5.01 8.18
C VAL A 185 -4.17 -6.02 8.64
N ARG A 186 -4.24 -7.20 8.01
CA ARG A 186 -5.19 -8.27 8.40
C ARG A 186 -4.93 -8.77 9.83
N ARG A 187 -3.68 -8.95 10.23
CA ARG A 187 -3.31 -9.33 11.61
C ARG A 187 -3.77 -8.29 12.64
N ARG A 188 -3.58 -7.00 12.35
CA ARG A 188 -4.05 -5.90 13.23
C ARG A 188 -5.58 -5.88 13.35
N LYS A 189 -6.31 -6.05 12.25
CA LYS A 189 -7.78 -6.11 12.26
C LYS A 189 -8.29 -7.30 13.07
N ARG A 190 -7.71 -8.49 12.91
CA ARG A 190 -8.05 -9.69 13.68
C ARG A 190 -7.82 -9.51 15.17
N ARG A 191 -6.69 -8.91 15.57
CA ARG A 191 -6.40 -8.62 16.99
C ARG A 191 -7.43 -7.68 17.61
N LYS A 192 -7.78 -6.59 16.91
CA LYS A 192 -8.82 -5.65 17.38
C LYS A 192 -10.21 -6.31 17.48
N ALA A 193 -10.56 -7.18 16.53
CA ALA A 193 -11.82 -7.91 16.55
C ALA A 193 -11.87 -8.90 17.74
N ALA A 194 -10.79 -9.64 17.99
CA ALA A 194 -10.67 -10.54 19.13
C ALA A 194 -10.75 -9.80 20.47
N GLU A 195 -10.09 -8.65 20.59
CA GLU A 195 -10.16 -7.79 21.77
C GLU A 195 -11.59 -7.27 22.01
N LYS A 196 -12.29 -6.84 20.96
CA LYS A 196 -13.69 -6.40 21.06
C LYS A 196 -14.62 -7.55 21.44
N ALA A 197 -14.39 -8.76 20.92
CA ALA A 197 -15.15 -9.95 21.29
C ALA A 197 -14.91 -10.32 22.76
N ALA A 198 -13.65 -10.35 23.21
CA ALA A 198 -13.30 -10.62 24.60
C ALA A 198 -13.93 -9.61 25.57
N ARG A 199 -13.93 -8.31 25.24
CA ARG A 199 -14.61 -7.26 26.03
C ARG A 199 -16.13 -7.44 26.09
N ARG A 200 -16.76 -7.94 25.02
CA ARG A 200 -18.21 -8.24 25.01
C ARG A 200 -18.52 -9.44 25.90
N THR A 201 -17.78 -10.53 25.75
CA THR A 201 -17.96 -11.73 26.59
C THR A 201 -17.75 -11.42 28.06
N ALA A 202 -16.73 -10.64 28.42
CA ALA A 202 -16.49 -10.18 29.79
C ALA A 202 -17.66 -9.36 30.35
N ARG A 203 -18.23 -8.45 29.53
CA ARG A 203 -19.41 -7.65 29.92
C ARG A 203 -20.67 -8.50 30.09
N GLU A 204 -20.88 -9.48 29.22
CA GLU A 204 -22.05 -10.39 29.26
C GLU A 204 -21.95 -11.39 30.41
N SER A 205 -20.75 -11.85 30.77
CA SER A 205 -20.55 -12.77 31.91
C SER A 205 -20.45 -12.07 33.26
N GLY A 206 -20.46 -10.74 33.30
CA GLY A 206 -20.20 -9.96 34.52
C GLY A 206 -18.77 -10.10 35.05
N ALA A 207 -17.87 -10.74 34.29
CA ALA A 207 -16.47 -10.90 34.67
C ALA A 207 -15.68 -9.66 34.27
N LEU A 208 -15.02 -9.02 35.24
CA LEU A 208 -14.13 -7.90 34.94
C LEU A 208 -12.98 -8.38 34.04
N PRO A 209 -12.58 -7.59 33.03
CA PRO A 209 -11.39 -7.90 32.26
C PRO A 209 -10.17 -7.91 33.21
N PRO A 210 -9.18 -8.78 32.96
CA PRO A 210 -7.97 -8.80 33.78
C PRO A 210 -7.27 -7.43 33.71
N PRO A 211 -6.77 -6.91 34.85
CA PRO A 211 -6.04 -5.65 34.92
C PRO A 211 -4.87 -5.63 33.93
N ALA A 212 -4.61 -4.47 33.32
CA ALA A 212 -3.59 -4.32 32.28
C ALA A 212 -2.16 -4.59 32.79
N ASP A 213 -1.94 -4.46 34.09
CA ASP A 213 -0.69 -4.72 34.81
C ASP A 213 -0.68 -6.11 35.50
N GLY A 214 -1.75 -6.89 35.38
CA GLY A 214 -1.92 -8.19 36.02
C GLY A 214 -2.22 -8.15 37.52
N THR A 215 -2.41 -6.97 38.14
CA THR A 215 -2.67 -6.86 39.58
C THR A 215 -4.16 -6.64 39.84
N TRP A 216 -4.81 -7.64 40.45
CA TRP A 216 -6.22 -7.50 40.83
C TRP A 216 -6.34 -6.56 42.04
N PRO A 217 -7.26 -5.58 42.02
CA PRO A 217 -7.57 -4.79 43.20
C PRO A 217 -7.95 -5.71 44.37
N ASP A 218 -7.57 -5.32 45.58
CA ASP A 218 -8.02 -6.01 46.79
C ASP A 218 -9.55 -6.10 46.77
N PRO A 219 -10.16 -7.29 46.98
CA PRO A 219 -11.61 -7.43 47.00
C PRO A 219 -12.35 -6.53 48.00
N LEU A 220 -11.65 -5.91 48.95
CA LEU A 220 -12.23 -4.94 49.88
C LEU A 220 -12.16 -3.50 49.38
N SER A 221 -11.49 -3.25 48.25
CA SER A 221 -11.35 -1.93 47.61
C SER A 221 -12.36 -1.68 46.48
N TRP A 222 -13.30 -2.59 46.24
CA TRP A 222 -14.31 -2.42 45.20
C TRP A 222 -15.22 -1.21 45.52
N PRO A 223 -15.53 -0.35 44.53
CA PRO A 223 -16.48 0.74 44.72
C PRO A 223 -17.87 0.19 45.06
N GLU A 224 -18.55 0.76 46.06
CA GLU A 224 -19.98 0.50 46.33
C GLU A 224 -20.91 1.23 45.34
N ASP A 225 -20.52 1.31 44.07
CA ASP A 225 -21.28 1.97 43.02
C ASP A 225 -22.56 1.13 42.71
N PRO A 226 -23.77 1.70 42.75
CA PRO A 226 -25.01 1.01 42.41
C PRO A 226 -25.03 0.40 41.00
N ASP A 227 -24.30 1.00 40.06
CA ASP A 227 -24.17 0.58 38.66
C ASP A 227 -23.00 -0.40 38.43
N TRP A 228 -22.26 -0.73 39.50
CA TRP A 228 -21.27 -1.79 39.47
C TRP A 228 -21.95 -3.13 39.12
N PRO A 229 -21.35 -4.00 38.29
CA PRO A 229 -21.88 -5.33 38.06
C PRO A 229 -21.83 -6.08 39.39
N ARG A 230 -22.93 -6.02 40.16
CA ARG A 230 -23.07 -6.81 41.38
C ARG A 230 -22.94 -8.26 40.93
N ALA A 231 -22.08 -9.00 41.61
CA ALA A 231 -22.01 -10.47 41.54
C ALA A 231 -23.30 -11.10 42.10
N GLY A 232 -24.45 -10.68 41.59
CA GLY A 232 -25.79 -11.07 42.01
C GLY A 232 -26.42 -12.13 41.12
N HIS A 233 -25.83 -12.42 39.95
CA HIS A 233 -26.23 -13.53 39.07
C HIS A 233 -25.24 -14.70 39.07
N LEU A 234 -24.04 -14.50 39.62
CA LEU A 234 -23.17 -15.59 40.05
C LEU A 234 -23.45 -15.74 41.53
N GLY A 235 -24.02 -16.88 41.95
CA GLY A 235 -24.29 -17.15 43.37
C GLY A 235 -23.08 -16.72 44.20
N LYS A 236 -23.34 -16.00 45.30
CA LYS A 236 -22.29 -15.47 46.19
C LYS A 236 -21.19 -16.53 46.30
N PRO A 237 -19.92 -16.22 45.98
CA PRO A 237 -18.84 -17.10 46.36
C PRO A 237 -18.94 -17.21 47.87
N THR A 238 -19.38 -18.36 48.37
CA THR A 238 -19.17 -18.72 49.76
C THR A 238 -17.70 -18.48 50.01
N ALA A 239 -17.37 -17.80 51.11
CA ALA A 239 -16.04 -17.38 51.48
C ALA A 239 -15.12 -18.57 51.83
N GLU A 240 -15.03 -19.55 50.93
CA GLU A 240 -13.97 -20.53 50.92
C GLU A 240 -12.81 -19.88 50.17
N ARG A 241 -11.72 -19.73 50.91
CA ARG A 241 -10.45 -19.14 50.49
C ARG A 241 -10.09 -19.57 49.06
N PRO A 242 -9.47 -18.69 48.24
CA PRO A 242 -8.91 -19.13 46.97
C PRO A 242 -7.99 -20.35 47.21
N PRO A 243 -7.98 -21.34 46.31
CA PRO A 243 -7.12 -22.51 46.46
C PRO A 243 -5.68 -22.04 46.67
N ARG A 244 -5.03 -22.53 47.73
CA ARG A 244 -3.60 -22.28 47.96
C ARG A 244 -2.85 -22.66 46.68
N PRO A 245 -1.89 -21.85 46.22
CA PRO A 245 -0.99 -22.30 45.17
C PRO A 245 -0.35 -23.63 45.61
N PRO A 246 -0.12 -24.59 44.69
CA PRO A 246 0.51 -25.86 45.04
C PRO A 246 1.84 -25.59 45.77
N ASP A 247 2.03 -26.26 46.90
CA ASP A 247 3.29 -26.28 47.64
C ASP A 247 4.37 -27.00 46.81
N THR A 248 4.86 -26.36 45.75
CA THR A 248 6.03 -26.83 44.99
C THR A 248 6.91 -25.66 44.59
N TYR A 249 7.69 -25.19 45.56
CA TYR A 249 9.07 -24.80 45.32
C TYR A 249 9.95 -25.40 46.44
N PRO A 250 10.53 -26.60 46.22
CA PRO A 250 11.65 -27.03 47.02
C PRO A 250 12.90 -26.32 46.50
N GLY A 251 13.47 -25.41 47.30
CA GLY A 251 14.81 -24.90 47.04
C GLY A 251 14.99 -23.39 47.21
N ALA A 252 14.95 -22.93 48.45
CA ALA A 252 15.78 -21.82 48.89
C ALA A 252 16.12 -22.06 50.36
N ASP A 253 16.99 -23.06 50.56
CA ASP A 253 17.63 -23.33 51.85
C ASP A 253 18.51 -22.12 52.19
N SER A 254 18.21 -21.52 53.33
CA SER A 254 18.98 -20.48 53.98
C SER A 254 20.15 -21.11 54.74
N ARG A 255 21.40 -20.92 54.30
CA ARG A 255 22.60 -21.03 55.16
C ARG A 255 23.75 -20.16 54.68
N GLY A 256 24.31 -19.37 55.60
CA GLY A 256 25.70 -18.90 55.58
C GLY A 256 25.89 -17.45 55.18
#